data_AF-A0A2V7EPQ1-F1
#
_entry.id   AF-A0A2V7EPQ1-F1
#
_cell.length_a   1.000
_cell.length_b   1.000
_cell.length_c   1.000
_cell.angle_alpha   90.00
_cell.angle_beta   90.00
_cell.angle_gamma   90.00
#
_symmetry.space_group_name_H-M   'P 1'
#
loop_
_entity.id
_entity.type
_entity.pdbx_description
1 polymer ?
#
loop_
_entity_poly.entity_id
_entity_poly.type
_entity_poly.pdbx_seq_one_letter_code
_entity_poly.pdbx_strand_id
1 'polypeptide(L)'
;MDRLDSVLGAADSVHLRLADARTLLGVVAESDFAANLPHDTMSIAEIVAWGRAQHVQRDSVAAAAAAARRVREEELQRHLDSLLAVTVVSKSYLPKDPDMERFQDYISLTFAYHNKGRKAIRAFQGDVAFIDTFGDSIYSAHLKVDRPLAPGQTRQEPGRIIKYNPFRTEHERLRNTPLSKLKVIWHASDVVFADGSRVSLDSLP
;
A
#
# COMPACT_ATOMS: atom_id res chain seq x y z
N MET A 1 65.06 13.53 -18.68
CA MET A 1 64.03 14.34 -18.03
C MET A 1 63.56 15.36 -19.06
N ASP A 2 62.36 15.40 -19.65
CA ASP A 2 61.04 15.06 -19.08
C ASP A 2 59.92 15.00 -20.15
N ARG A 3 60.13 14.27 -21.25
CA ARG A 3 59.01 14.02 -22.19
C ARG A 3 58.01 12.99 -21.63
N LEU A 4 58.48 12.08 -20.77
CA LEU A 4 57.64 11.14 -20.03
C LEU A 4 56.93 11.83 -18.85
N ASP A 5 57.63 12.68 -18.10
CA ASP A 5 57.02 13.46 -17.02
C ASP A 5 56.00 14.49 -17.52
N SER A 6 56.12 14.98 -18.76
CA SER A 6 55.08 15.83 -19.37
C SER A 6 53.81 15.07 -19.76
N VAL A 7 53.91 13.78 -20.08
CA VAL A 7 52.74 12.92 -20.36
C VAL A 7 52.12 12.45 -19.04
N LEU A 8 52.95 12.16 -18.04
CA LEU A 8 52.50 11.81 -16.68
C LEU A 8 51.88 13.00 -15.95
N GLY A 9 52.42 14.21 -16.11
CA GLY A 9 51.84 15.44 -15.55
C GLY A 9 50.53 15.88 -16.22
N ALA A 10 50.30 15.47 -17.47
CA ALA A 10 49.01 15.65 -18.13
C ALA A 10 47.97 14.61 -17.66
N ALA A 11 48.41 13.39 -17.33
CA ALA A 11 47.54 12.33 -16.80
C ALA A 11 46.96 12.67 -15.41
N ASP A 12 47.66 13.50 -14.64
CA ASP A 12 47.24 13.94 -13.29
C ASP A 12 46.16 15.05 -13.29
N SER A 13 45.64 15.44 -14.46
CA SER A 13 44.72 16.58 -14.61
C SER A 13 43.35 16.26 -15.21
N VAL A 14 42.97 14.99 -15.33
CA VAL A 14 41.64 14.62 -15.84
C VAL A 14 40.59 14.83 -14.74
N HIS A 15 40.05 16.05 -14.69
CA HIS A 15 38.99 16.42 -13.75
C HIS A 15 37.64 15.92 -14.28
N LEU A 16 37.15 14.81 -13.71
CA LEU A 16 35.78 14.35 -13.92
C LEU A 16 34.81 15.30 -13.21
N ARG A 17 33.71 15.66 -13.88
CA ARG A 17 32.61 16.35 -13.20
C ARG A 17 32.06 15.43 -12.11
N LEU A 18 31.65 16.01 -10.98
CA LEU A 18 31.14 15.23 -9.86
C LEU A 18 29.95 14.32 -10.22
N ALA A 19 29.09 14.74 -11.15
CA ALA A 19 28.01 13.92 -11.68
C ALA A 19 28.51 12.69 -12.47
N ASP A 20 29.60 12.86 -13.21
CA ASP A 20 30.24 11.80 -14.01
C ASP A 20 30.98 10.82 -13.10
N ALA A 21 31.69 11.33 -12.09
CA ALA A 21 32.32 10.51 -11.05
C ALA A 21 31.29 9.69 -10.25
N ARG A 22 30.13 10.27 -9.89
CA ARG A 22 29.03 9.55 -9.24
C ARG A 22 28.43 8.48 -10.14
N THR A 23 28.30 8.75 -11.43
CA THR A 23 27.83 7.76 -12.41
C THR A 23 28.78 6.57 -12.49
N LEU A 24 30.10 6.82 -12.56
CA LEU A 24 31.13 5.77 -12.57
C LEU A 24 31.16 4.96 -11.28
N LEU A 25 31.07 5.62 -10.11
CA LEU A 25 30.99 4.94 -8.82
C LEU A 25 29.73 4.09 -8.69
N GLY A 26 28.60 4.55 -9.21
CA GLY A 26 27.34 3.80 -9.26
C GLY A 26 27.46 2.53 -10.10
N VAL A 27 28.09 2.63 -11.28
CA VAL A 27 28.36 1.49 -12.17
C VAL A 27 29.20 0.40 -11.49
N VAL A 28 30.26 0.79 -10.76
CA VAL A 28 31.18 -0.17 -10.10
C VAL A 28 30.56 -0.81 -8.85
N ALA A 29 29.59 -0.16 -8.22
CA ALA A 29 28.90 -0.67 -7.03
C ALA A 29 27.86 -1.76 -7.33
N GLU A 30 27.59 -2.06 -8.60
CA GLU A 30 26.59 -3.05 -9.01
C GLU A 30 27.19 -4.47 -9.12
N SER A 31 26.54 -5.45 -8.49
CA SER A 31 26.97 -6.86 -8.48
C SER A 31 26.96 -7.53 -9.87
N ASP A 32 26.24 -6.95 -10.83
CA ASP A 32 26.18 -7.39 -12.24
C ASP A 32 27.18 -6.67 -13.15
N PHE A 33 28.07 -5.83 -12.59
CA PHE A 33 29.11 -5.14 -13.36
C PHE A 33 29.94 -6.09 -14.22
N ALA A 34 30.17 -7.32 -13.74
CA ALA A 34 30.89 -8.37 -14.49
C ALA A 34 30.11 -8.97 -15.68
N ALA A 35 28.77 -8.87 -15.70
CA ALA A 35 27.92 -9.50 -16.71
C ALA A 35 27.73 -8.65 -17.97
N ASN A 36 27.84 -7.31 -17.85
CA ASN A 36 27.69 -6.36 -18.96
C ASN A 36 28.82 -5.31 -18.91
N LEU A 37 30.08 -5.78 -18.92
CA LEU A 37 31.24 -4.89 -18.87
C LEU A 37 31.26 -3.94 -20.09
N PRO A 38 31.64 -2.66 -19.91
CA PRO A 38 32.13 -1.87 -21.04
C PRO A 38 33.31 -2.61 -21.67
N HIS A 39 33.35 -2.71 -22.99
CA HIS A 39 34.45 -3.39 -23.67
C HIS A 39 35.79 -2.71 -23.35
N ASP A 40 36.88 -3.48 -23.26
CA ASP A 40 38.23 -3.03 -22.90
C ASP A 40 38.79 -1.89 -23.79
N THR A 41 38.09 -1.55 -24.89
CA THR A 41 38.42 -0.49 -25.84
C THR A 41 37.70 0.84 -25.59
N MET A 42 36.76 0.93 -24.62
CA MET A 42 35.99 2.15 -24.39
C MET A 42 36.79 3.20 -23.61
N SER A 43 36.76 4.45 -24.09
CA SER A 43 37.26 5.61 -23.37
C SER A 43 36.39 5.95 -22.15
N ILE A 44 36.93 6.73 -21.20
CA ILE A 44 36.18 7.20 -20.01
C ILE A 44 34.88 7.91 -20.40
N ALA A 45 34.89 8.69 -21.49
CA ALA A 45 33.70 9.38 -21.98
C ALA A 45 32.61 8.41 -22.47
N GLU A 46 33.00 7.33 -23.16
CA GLU A 46 32.10 6.28 -23.63
C GLU A 46 31.53 5.46 -22.47
N ILE A 47 32.34 5.18 -21.44
CA ILE A 47 31.89 4.51 -20.21
C ILE A 47 30.84 5.37 -19.48
N VAL A 48 31.07 6.69 -19.37
CA VAL A 48 30.09 7.61 -18.76
C VAL A 48 28.80 7.65 -19.59
N ALA A 49 28.88 7.70 -20.91
CA ALA A 49 27.71 7.69 -21.79
C ALA A 49 26.93 6.37 -21.67
N TRP A 50 27.63 5.23 -21.65
CA TRP A 50 27.04 3.92 -21.43
C TRP A 50 26.36 3.82 -20.05
N GLY A 51 27.02 4.27 -18.97
CA GLY A 51 26.47 4.23 -17.62
C GLY A 51 25.20 5.08 -17.48
N ARG A 52 25.16 6.25 -18.13
CA ARG A 52 23.93 7.06 -18.21
C ARG A 52 22.82 6.35 -18.98
N ALA A 53 23.13 5.75 -20.13
CA ALA A 53 22.16 5.02 -20.93
C ALA A 53 21.57 3.83 -20.17
N GLN A 54 22.41 3.09 -19.43
CA GLN A 54 21.98 1.99 -18.56
C GLN A 54 21.08 2.49 -17.42
N HIS A 55 21.45 3.60 -16.76
CA HIS A 55 20.62 4.18 -15.71
C HIS A 55 19.23 4.58 -16.23
N VAL A 56 19.18 5.27 -17.37
CA VAL A 56 17.91 5.66 -18.02
C VAL A 56 17.09 4.42 -18.40
N GLN A 57 17.72 3.41 -18.98
CA GLN A 57 17.04 2.17 -19.35
C GLN A 57 16.48 1.46 -18.13
N ARG A 58 17.26 1.32 -17.05
CA ARG A 58 16.82 0.70 -15.80
C ARG A 58 15.69 1.48 -15.15
N ASP A 59 15.79 2.80 -15.07
CA ASP A 59 14.73 3.64 -14.52
C ASP A 59 13.44 3.47 -15.31
N SER A 60 13.53 3.36 -16.64
CA SER A 60 12.37 3.12 -17.49
C SER A 60 11.74 1.74 -17.25
N VAL A 61 12.56 0.69 -17.10
CA VAL A 61 12.10 -0.68 -16.80
C VAL A 61 11.49 -0.74 -15.39
N ALA A 62 12.11 -0.11 -14.40
CA ALA A 62 11.62 -0.03 -13.03
C ALA A 62 10.29 0.75 -12.96
N ALA A 63 10.19 1.87 -13.68
CA ALA A 63 8.96 2.66 -13.78
C ALA A 63 7.84 1.86 -14.46
N ALA A 64 8.14 1.17 -15.57
CA ALA A 64 7.19 0.31 -16.26
C ALA A 64 6.72 -0.86 -15.38
N ALA A 65 7.65 -1.50 -14.65
CA ALA A 65 7.31 -2.56 -13.70
C ALA A 65 6.45 -2.05 -12.54
N ALA A 66 6.76 -0.87 -12.00
CA ALA A 66 5.97 -0.24 -10.94
C ALA A 66 4.57 0.14 -11.44
N ALA A 67 4.44 0.69 -12.65
CA ALA A 67 3.16 0.98 -13.26
C ALA A 67 2.33 -0.29 -13.51
N ALA A 68 2.95 -1.35 -14.05
CA ALA A 68 2.29 -2.64 -14.25
C ALA A 68 1.82 -3.27 -12.93
N ARG A 69 2.60 -3.15 -11.84
CA ARG A 69 2.17 -3.61 -10.51
C ARG A 69 0.94 -2.84 -10.00
N ARG A 70 0.94 -1.51 -10.13
CA ARG A 70 -0.21 -0.68 -9.73
C ARG A 70 -1.48 -1.06 -10.47
N VAL A 71 -1.40 -1.27 -11.79
CA VAL A 71 -2.56 -1.72 -12.59
C VAL A 71 -3.09 -3.06 -12.09
N ARG A 72 -2.21 -4.03 -11.82
CA ARG A 72 -2.63 -5.35 -11.29
C ARG A 72 -3.26 -5.24 -9.91
N GLU A 73 -2.68 -4.42 -9.04
CA GLU A 73 -3.21 -4.18 -7.70
C GLU A 73 -4.60 -3.53 -7.76
N GLU A 74 -4.79 -2.52 -8.61
CA GLU A 74 -6.10 -1.89 -8.83
C GLU A 74 -7.14 -2.85 -9.43
N GLU A 75 -6.74 -3.72 -10.35
CA GLU A 75 -7.61 -4.78 -10.88
C GLU A 75 -8.00 -5.79 -9.80
N LEU A 76 -7.04 -6.23 -8.99
CA LEU A 76 -7.27 -7.16 -7.89
C LEU A 76 -8.15 -6.54 -6.81
N GLN A 77 -7.91 -5.27 -6.46
CA GLN A 77 -8.73 -4.52 -5.51
C GLN A 77 -10.16 -4.39 -6.04
N ARG A 78 -10.34 -4.01 -7.31
CA ARG A 78 -11.68 -3.95 -7.93
C ARG A 78 -12.36 -5.31 -7.91
N HIS A 79 -11.62 -6.38 -8.13
CA HIS A 79 -12.16 -7.73 -8.02
C HIS A 79 -12.61 -8.05 -6.58
N LEU A 80 -11.76 -7.78 -5.59
CA LEU A 80 -12.08 -7.97 -4.16
C LEU A 80 -13.32 -7.17 -3.73
N ASP A 81 -13.38 -5.89 -4.10
CA ASP A 81 -14.51 -4.99 -3.77
C ASP A 81 -15.81 -5.41 -4.47
N SER A 82 -15.71 -6.14 -5.59
CA SER A 82 -16.87 -6.71 -6.28
C SER A 82 -17.47 -7.94 -5.58
N LEU A 83 -16.70 -8.64 -4.75
CA LEU A 83 -17.12 -9.87 -4.07
C LEU A 83 -17.94 -9.62 -2.81
N LEU A 84 -17.63 -8.56 -2.08
CA LEU A 84 -18.19 -8.29 -0.76
C LEU A 84 -18.52 -6.81 -0.60
N ALA A 85 -19.76 -6.50 -0.22
CA ALA A 85 -20.10 -5.20 0.32
C ALA A 85 -20.05 -5.22 1.85
N VAL A 86 -19.38 -4.22 2.42
CA VAL A 86 -19.43 -3.91 3.84
C VAL A 86 -20.11 -2.57 4.01
N THR A 87 -21.12 -2.54 4.88
CA THR A 87 -21.88 -1.33 5.20
C THR A 87 -21.95 -1.15 6.70
N VAL A 88 -22.03 0.11 7.14
CA VAL A 88 -22.28 0.45 8.55
C VAL A 88 -23.75 0.78 8.69
N VAL A 89 -24.49 -0.03 9.42
CA VAL A 89 -25.94 0.12 9.58
C VAL A 89 -26.31 0.98 10.78
N SER A 90 -25.44 1.04 11.80
CA SER A 90 -25.64 1.94 12.93
C SER A 90 -24.32 2.38 13.56
N LYS A 91 -24.34 3.59 14.11
CA LYS A 91 -23.28 4.17 14.94
C LYS A 91 -23.93 4.80 16.16
N SER A 92 -23.50 4.40 17.35
CA SER A 92 -23.98 4.99 18.60
C SER A 92 -22.83 5.26 19.57
N TYR A 93 -23.06 6.22 20.47
CA TYR A 93 -22.19 6.48 21.61
C TYR A 93 -22.83 5.91 22.86
N LEU A 94 -22.07 5.13 23.61
CA LEU A 94 -22.49 4.46 24.84
C LEU A 94 -21.73 5.11 26.00
N PRO A 95 -22.33 6.09 26.71
CA PRO A 95 -21.66 6.79 27.80
C PRO A 95 -21.39 5.85 28.98
N LYS A 96 -20.36 6.11 29.78
CA LYS A 96 -20.14 5.41 31.05
C LYS A 96 -21.42 5.39 31.89
N ASP A 97 -21.79 4.20 32.36
CA ASP A 97 -23.00 3.91 33.10
C ASP A 97 -22.77 2.69 34.01
N PRO A 98 -22.38 2.91 35.27
CA PRO A 98 -22.08 1.83 36.21
C PRO A 98 -23.28 0.92 36.52
N ASP A 99 -24.51 1.44 36.44
CA ASP A 99 -25.74 0.68 36.71
C ASP A 99 -26.01 -0.37 35.62
N MET A 100 -25.45 -0.16 34.42
CA MET A 100 -25.43 -1.12 33.31
C MET A 100 -24.09 -1.84 33.15
N GLU A 101 -23.27 -1.89 34.21
CA GLU A 101 -21.92 -2.50 34.22
C GLU A 101 -20.95 -1.89 33.19
N ARG A 102 -21.22 -0.66 32.72
CA ARG A 102 -20.44 0.02 31.68
C ARG A 102 -19.51 1.05 32.30
N PHE A 103 -18.31 0.64 32.67
CA PHE A 103 -17.36 1.50 33.41
C PHE A 103 -16.58 2.52 32.57
N GLN A 104 -16.71 2.48 31.24
CA GLN A 104 -16.00 3.35 30.30
C GLN A 104 -16.96 3.80 29.20
N ASP A 105 -16.59 4.87 28.49
CA ASP A 105 -17.29 5.32 27.30
C ASP A 105 -16.92 4.47 26.09
N TYR A 106 -17.91 4.17 25.24
CA TYR A 106 -17.71 3.38 24.03
C TYR A 106 -18.38 4.01 22.81
N ILE A 107 -17.86 3.69 21.63
CA ILE A 107 -18.53 3.87 20.35
C ILE A 107 -18.91 2.49 19.84
N SER A 108 -20.18 2.29 19.48
CA SER A 108 -20.67 1.04 18.89
C SER A 108 -20.90 1.24 17.39
N LEU A 109 -20.32 0.37 16.57
CA LEU A 109 -20.48 0.34 15.13
C LEU A 109 -21.04 -1.01 14.68
N THR A 110 -22.22 -0.99 14.08
CA THR A 110 -22.85 -2.21 13.57
C THR A 110 -22.60 -2.33 12.08
N PHE A 111 -22.04 -3.47 11.66
CA PHE A 111 -21.73 -3.73 10.26
C PHE A 111 -22.71 -4.75 9.67
N ALA A 112 -23.05 -4.55 8.40
CA ALA A 112 -23.71 -5.56 7.58
C ALA A 112 -22.82 -5.92 6.39
N TYR A 113 -22.67 -7.23 6.20
CA TYR A 113 -21.84 -7.84 5.18
C TYR A 113 -22.74 -8.52 4.15
N HIS A 114 -22.55 -8.19 2.87
CA HIS A 114 -23.32 -8.76 1.78
C HIS A 114 -22.39 -9.42 0.76
N ASN A 115 -22.52 -10.74 0.59
CA ASN A 115 -21.77 -11.48 -0.42
C ASN A 115 -22.41 -11.24 -1.80
N LYS A 116 -21.72 -10.46 -2.63
CA LYS A 116 -22.10 -10.16 -4.02
C LYS A 116 -21.58 -11.21 -5.00
N GLY A 117 -20.65 -12.04 -4.55
CA GLY A 117 -20.06 -13.11 -5.34
C GLY A 117 -21.00 -14.29 -5.55
N ARG A 118 -20.56 -15.21 -6.42
CA ARG A 118 -21.26 -16.47 -6.71
C ARG A 118 -20.80 -17.63 -5.83
N LYS A 119 -19.66 -17.46 -5.15
CA LYS A 119 -19.06 -18.47 -4.27
C LYS A 119 -19.39 -18.17 -2.82
N ALA A 120 -19.58 -19.21 -2.01
CA ALA A 120 -19.70 -19.05 -0.57
C ALA A 120 -18.36 -18.57 0.00
N ILE A 121 -18.40 -17.47 0.76
CA ILE A 121 -17.25 -16.94 1.47
C ILE A 121 -17.15 -17.66 2.81
N ARG A 122 -15.96 -18.11 3.19
CA ARG A 122 -15.68 -18.68 4.51
C ARG A 122 -15.22 -17.60 5.48
N ALA A 123 -14.26 -16.79 5.05
CA ALA A 123 -13.68 -15.72 5.84
C ALA A 123 -13.25 -14.56 4.94
N PHE A 124 -13.15 -13.36 5.51
CA PHE A 124 -12.62 -12.18 4.82
C PHE A 124 -11.99 -11.21 5.81
N GLN A 125 -11.10 -10.36 5.31
CA GLN A 125 -10.53 -9.26 6.06
C GLN A 125 -10.24 -8.05 5.15
N GLY A 126 -10.05 -6.90 5.79
CA GLY A 126 -9.84 -5.63 5.12
C GLY A 126 -10.08 -4.46 6.05
N ASP A 127 -10.03 -3.25 5.50
CA ASP A 127 -10.14 -2.02 6.27
C ASP A 127 -11.39 -1.24 5.88
N VAL A 128 -12.08 -0.71 6.89
CA VAL A 128 -13.16 0.25 6.71
C VAL A 128 -12.68 1.64 7.10
N ALA A 129 -12.65 2.56 6.14
CA ALA A 129 -12.34 3.96 6.35
C ALA A 129 -13.62 4.79 6.51
N PHE A 130 -13.63 5.65 7.52
CA PHE A 130 -14.66 6.66 7.76
C PHE A 130 -14.11 8.01 7.35
N ILE A 131 -14.74 8.61 6.35
CA ILE A 131 -14.32 9.85 5.72
C ILE A 131 -15.41 10.89 5.94
N ASP A 132 -15.06 12.14 6.24
CA ASP A 132 -16.04 13.20 6.35
C ASP A 132 -16.52 13.73 4.98
N THR A 133 -17.41 14.71 5.01
CA THR A 133 -17.95 15.37 3.82
C THR A 133 -16.87 16.10 3.01
N PHE A 134 -15.76 16.50 3.62
CA PHE A 134 -14.66 17.22 2.97
C PHE A 134 -13.60 16.28 2.37
N GLY A 135 -13.67 14.98 2.69
CA GLY A 135 -12.73 13.98 2.18
C GLY A 135 -11.64 13.59 3.17
N ASP A 136 -11.67 14.11 4.40
CA ASP A 136 -10.67 13.78 5.41
C ASP A 136 -10.99 12.42 6.06
N SER A 137 -9.97 11.57 6.16
CA SER A 137 -10.07 10.34 6.94
C SER A 137 -10.18 10.67 8.43
N ILE A 138 -11.29 10.25 9.04
CA ILE A 138 -11.55 10.41 10.47
C ILE A 138 -11.01 9.21 11.26
N TYR A 139 -11.26 8.01 10.75
CA TYR A 139 -10.98 6.77 11.47
C TYR A 139 -10.90 5.61 10.48
N SER A 140 -10.08 4.61 10.78
CA SER A 140 -10.05 3.33 10.07
C SER A 140 -10.18 2.19 11.04
N ALA A 141 -10.91 1.15 10.64
CA ALA A 141 -11.11 -0.06 11.40
C ALA A 141 -10.72 -1.28 10.56
N HIS A 142 -9.72 -2.02 11.04
CA HIS A 142 -9.44 -3.34 10.49
C HIS A 142 -10.54 -4.32 10.90
N LEU A 143 -11.13 -4.98 9.91
CA LEU A 143 -12.14 -6.04 10.07
C LEU A 143 -11.54 -7.38 9.67
N LYS A 144 -11.72 -8.37 10.52
CA LYS A 144 -11.38 -9.78 10.25
C LYS A 144 -12.55 -10.64 10.70
N VAL A 145 -13.20 -11.29 9.75
CA VAL A 145 -14.43 -12.04 9.97
C VAL A 145 -14.24 -13.46 9.47
N ASP A 146 -14.25 -14.43 10.39
CA ASP A 146 -14.16 -15.86 10.10
C ASP A 146 -15.52 -16.52 10.31
N ARG A 147 -16.50 -16.10 9.51
CA ARG A 147 -17.87 -16.61 9.55
C ARG A 147 -18.44 -16.76 8.14
N PRO A 148 -18.97 -17.95 7.80
CA PRO A 148 -19.37 -18.27 6.44
C PRO A 148 -20.53 -17.39 5.98
N LEU A 149 -20.49 -16.94 4.72
CA LEU A 149 -21.49 -16.09 4.09
C LEU A 149 -21.83 -16.67 2.71
N ALA A 150 -23.05 -17.19 2.57
CA ALA A 150 -23.52 -17.79 1.32
C ALA A 150 -23.65 -16.74 0.20
N PRO A 151 -23.61 -17.14 -1.08
CA PRO A 151 -23.82 -16.23 -2.21
C PRO A 151 -25.15 -15.46 -2.06
N GLY A 152 -25.11 -14.14 -2.26
CA GLY A 152 -26.29 -13.27 -2.11
C GLY A 152 -26.75 -13.02 -0.67
N GLN A 153 -26.15 -13.69 0.33
CA GLN A 153 -26.55 -13.52 1.72
C GLN A 153 -26.08 -12.18 2.27
N THR A 154 -26.94 -11.53 3.06
CA THR A 154 -26.58 -10.42 3.93
C THR A 154 -26.60 -10.87 5.38
N ARG A 155 -25.54 -10.58 6.13
CA ARG A 155 -25.47 -10.79 7.58
C ARG A 155 -25.14 -9.48 8.28
N GLN A 156 -25.98 -9.09 9.22
CA GLN A 156 -25.65 -8.06 10.20
C GLN A 156 -24.98 -8.70 11.40
N GLU A 157 -23.85 -8.15 11.83
CA GLU A 157 -23.18 -8.59 13.06
C GLU A 157 -23.53 -7.68 14.24
N PRO A 158 -23.39 -8.17 15.49
CA PRO A 158 -23.52 -7.33 16.67
C PRO A 158 -22.61 -6.10 16.59
N GLY A 159 -23.02 -5.02 17.27
CA GLY A 159 -22.24 -3.78 17.31
C GLY A 159 -20.83 -4.02 17.82
N ARG A 160 -19.84 -3.65 17.01
CA ARG A 160 -18.43 -3.68 17.39
C ARG A 160 -18.16 -2.52 18.35
N ILE A 161 -17.64 -2.86 19.53
CA ILE A 161 -17.37 -1.91 20.60
C ILE A 161 -15.95 -1.37 20.48
N ILE A 162 -15.84 -0.05 20.39
CA ILE A 162 -14.57 0.70 20.41
C ILE A 162 -14.52 1.47 21.71
N LYS A 163 -13.47 1.25 22.52
CA LYS A 163 -13.22 2.07 23.70
C LYS A 163 -12.97 3.52 23.29
N TYR A 164 -13.79 4.44 23.80
CA TYR A 164 -13.62 5.86 23.51
C TYR A 164 -12.43 6.42 24.30
N ASN A 165 -11.61 7.23 23.63
CA ASN A 165 -10.50 7.95 24.23
C ASN A 165 -10.67 9.43 23.87
N PRO A 166 -11.00 10.31 24.83
CA PRO A 166 -11.23 11.74 24.55
C PRO A 166 -9.96 12.48 24.11
N PHE A 167 -8.78 11.93 24.35
CA PHE A 167 -7.51 12.53 23.92
C PHE A 167 -7.12 12.14 22.49
N ARG A 168 -7.92 11.31 21.81
CA ARG A 168 -7.73 10.94 20.40
C ARG A 168 -8.73 11.70 19.55
N THR A 169 -8.22 12.61 18.73
CA THR A 169 -9.03 13.41 17.80
C THR A 169 -9.87 12.54 16.87
N GLU A 170 -9.35 11.38 16.45
CA GLU A 170 -10.08 10.41 15.61
C GLU A 170 -11.32 9.87 16.32
N HIS A 171 -11.20 9.57 17.62
CA HIS A 171 -12.31 9.06 18.43
C HIS A 171 -13.35 10.16 18.65
N GLU A 172 -12.90 11.40 18.91
CA GLU A 172 -13.78 12.55 19.05
C GLU A 172 -14.55 12.82 17.75
N ARG A 173 -13.85 12.88 16.60
CA ARG A 173 -14.47 13.08 15.29
C ARG A 173 -15.41 11.91 14.94
N LEU A 174 -15.01 10.67 15.19
CA LEU A 174 -15.86 9.50 14.94
C LEU A 174 -17.12 9.53 15.81
N ARG A 175 -17.04 9.98 17.06
CA ARG A 175 -18.20 10.16 17.95
C ARG A 175 -19.11 11.27 17.42
N ASN A 176 -18.56 12.45 17.18
CA ASN A 176 -19.31 13.69 16.96
C ASN A 176 -19.91 13.80 15.55
N THR A 177 -19.27 13.21 14.54
CA THR A 177 -19.80 13.23 13.16
C THR A 177 -20.91 12.19 13.03
N PRO A 178 -22.16 12.56 12.71
CA PRO A 178 -23.24 11.59 12.53
C PRO A 178 -22.97 10.69 11.33
N LEU A 179 -23.48 9.44 11.36
CA LEU A 179 -23.25 8.46 10.29
C LEU A 179 -23.70 8.97 8.92
N SER A 180 -24.77 9.78 8.85
CA SER A 180 -25.26 10.41 7.61
C SER A 180 -24.29 11.41 6.97
N LYS A 181 -23.30 11.90 7.73
CA LYS A 181 -22.23 12.78 7.24
C LYS A 181 -20.90 12.05 7.03
N LEU A 182 -20.87 10.73 7.24
CA LEU A 182 -19.71 9.90 7.02
C LEU A 182 -19.86 9.14 5.70
N LYS A 183 -18.84 9.28 4.84
CA LYS A 183 -18.63 8.35 3.74
C LYS A 183 -17.86 7.16 4.28
N VAL A 184 -18.42 5.97 4.13
CA VAL A 184 -17.79 4.72 4.55
C VAL A 184 -17.23 4.03 3.31
N ILE A 185 -15.92 3.78 3.30
CA ILE A 185 -15.23 3.06 2.23
C ILE A 185 -14.69 1.76 2.79
N TRP A 186 -14.94 0.66 2.06
CA TRP A 186 -14.42 -0.65 2.36
C TRP A 186 -13.32 -0.99 1.36
N HIS A 187 -12.19 -1.47 1.88
CA HIS A 187 -11.10 -2.04 1.10
C HIS A 187 -10.86 -3.46 1.57
N ALA A 188 -11.33 -4.43 0.80
CA ALA A 188 -11.03 -5.83 1.08
C ALA A 188 -9.55 -6.11 0.79
N SER A 189 -8.87 -6.78 1.70
CA SER A 189 -7.48 -7.23 1.52
C SER A 189 -7.37 -8.72 1.23
N ASP A 190 -8.32 -9.51 1.73
CA ASP A 190 -8.33 -10.96 1.56
C ASP A 190 -9.74 -11.55 1.69
N VAL A 191 -10.05 -12.50 0.81
CA VAL A 191 -11.28 -13.27 0.81
C VAL A 191 -10.94 -14.74 0.60
N VAL A 192 -11.37 -15.57 1.55
CA VAL A 192 -11.23 -17.03 1.52
C VAL A 192 -12.59 -17.64 1.25
N PHE A 193 -12.69 -18.45 0.20
CA PHE A 193 -13.91 -19.14 -0.18
C PHE A 193 -14.04 -20.50 0.50
N ALA A 194 -15.27 -21.03 0.54
CA ALA A 194 -15.56 -22.33 1.12
C ALA A 194 -14.92 -23.50 0.35
N ASP A 195 -14.62 -23.32 -0.94
CA ASP A 195 -13.92 -24.29 -1.79
C ASP A 195 -12.39 -24.29 -1.59
N GLY A 196 -11.88 -23.46 -0.67
CA GLY A 196 -10.45 -23.32 -0.40
C GLY A 196 -9.71 -22.35 -1.32
N SER A 197 -10.36 -21.81 -2.35
CA SER A 197 -9.77 -20.74 -3.16
C SER A 197 -9.66 -19.43 -2.36
N ARG A 198 -8.66 -18.60 -2.71
CA ARG A 198 -8.34 -17.37 -2.00
C ARG A 198 -7.99 -16.27 -2.99
N VAL A 199 -8.40 -15.04 -2.69
CA VAL A 199 -8.02 -13.83 -3.41
C VAL A 199 -7.44 -12.87 -2.38
N SER A 200 -6.19 -12.43 -2.54
CA SER A 200 -5.49 -11.61 -1.54
C SER A 200 -4.51 -10.63 -2.17
N LEU A 201 -4.47 -9.38 -1.68
CA LEU A 201 -3.52 -8.36 -2.13
C LEU A 201 -2.06 -8.74 -1.87
N ASP A 202 -1.78 -9.41 -0.75
CA ASP A 202 -0.42 -9.82 -0.36
C ASP A 202 0.18 -10.91 -1.25
N SER A 203 -0.62 -11.48 -2.17
CA SER A 203 -0.16 -12.51 -3.11
C SER A 203 0.50 -11.94 -4.37
N LEU A 204 0.62 -10.62 -4.50
CA LEU A 204 1.33 -9.97 -5.60
C LEU A 204 2.85 -10.01 -5.37
N PRO A 205 3.65 -10.57 -6.31
CA PRO A 205 5.11 -10.60 -6.22
C PRO A 205 5.78 -9.23 -6.48
#